data_AF-A0A9E3YVF3-F1
#
_entry.id   AF-A0A9E3YVF3-F1
#
_cell.length_a   1.000
_cell.length_b   1.000
_cell.length_c   1.000
_cell.angle_alpha   90.00
_cell.angle_beta   90.00
_cell.angle_gamma   90.00
#
_symmetry.space_group_name_H-M   'P 1'
#
loop_
_entity.id
_entity.type
_entity.pdbx_description
1 polymer ?
#
loop_
_entity_poly.entity_id
_entity_poly.type
_entity_poly.pdbx_seq_one_letter_code
_entity_poly.pdbx_strand_id
1 'polypeptide(L)'
;MNLGDVSGKTVPKMSLVAPARNGGVISMRTFIPHRVHEAIGVLGAVSVASASLLPRSVAQQVCGVHAAEGSLRLDVEHPTGFFTMDVEVAGRADTVEVKRAALLRTTRTLMKGAVMIPAALWGGR
;
A
#
# COMPACT_ATOMS: atom_id res chain seq x y z
N MET A 1 16.92 3.05 1.94
CA MET A 1 15.77 3.81 1.39
C MET A 1 16.09 5.26 1.07
N ASN A 2 17.27 5.82 1.41
CA ASN A 2 17.62 7.22 1.14
C ASN A 2 16.64 8.24 1.76
N LEU A 3 16.10 7.96 2.95
CA LEU A 3 15.09 8.80 3.61
C LEU A 3 15.66 9.83 4.61
N GLY A 4 16.98 9.82 4.85
CA GLY A 4 17.62 10.62 5.90
C GLY A 4 17.18 10.21 7.30
N ASP A 5 17.23 11.16 8.26
CA ASP A 5 16.67 10.96 9.59
C ASP A 5 15.13 11.02 9.54
N VAL A 6 14.50 9.94 10.01
CA VAL A 6 13.06 9.72 10.00
C VAL A 6 12.47 9.57 11.39
N SER A 7 13.23 9.85 12.46
CA SER A 7 12.84 9.57 13.85
C SER A 7 11.48 10.16 14.25
N GLY A 8 11.12 11.34 13.70
CA GLY A 8 9.82 11.99 13.89
C GLY A 8 8.94 12.07 12.64
N LYS A 9 9.26 11.31 11.58
CA LYS A 9 8.57 11.39 10.29
C LYS A 9 7.52 10.29 10.15
N THR A 10 6.59 10.49 9.23
CA THR A 10 5.51 9.53 8.96
C THR A 10 5.91 8.42 7.99
N VAL A 11 7.19 8.30 7.64
CA VAL A 11 7.73 7.35 6.66
C VAL A 11 9.04 6.73 7.19
N PRO A 12 9.39 5.51 6.77
CA PRO A 12 8.59 4.61 5.94
C PRO A 12 7.38 4.06 6.69
N LYS A 13 6.44 3.47 5.96
CA LYS A 13 5.36 2.69 6.57
C LYS A 13 5.92 1.30 6.90
N MET A 14 5.56 0.75 8.05
CA MET A 14 6.02 -0.59 8.46
C MET A 14 4.90 -1.58 8.25
N SER A 15 5.03 -2.48 7.27
CA SER A 15 4.02 -3.50 6.96
C SER A 15 4.48 -4.87 7.43
N LEU A 16 3.74 -5.46 8.36
CA LEU A 16 3.88 -6.85 8.76
C LEU A 16 2.97 -7.70 7.87
N VAL A 17 3.49 -8.84 7.40
CA VAL A 17 2.78 -9.73 6.48
C VAL A 17 2.71 -11.15 7.03
N ALA A 18 1.66 -11.88 6.65
CA ALA A 18 1.41 -13.27 7.01
C ALA A 18 0.65 -13.98 5.88
N PRO A 19 0.59 -15.32 5.86
CA PRO A 19 -0.27 -16.04 4.92
C PRO A 19 -1.72 -15.54 5.00
N ALA A 20 -2.38 -15.45 3.85
CA ALA A 20 -3.78 -15.08 3.75
C ALA A 20 -4.67 -16.08 4.51
N ARG A 21 -5.80 -15.60 5.03
CA ARG A 21 -6.73 -16.40 5.84
C ARG A 21 -8.13 -16.52 5.24
N ASN A 22 -8.48 -15.61 4.34
CA ASN A 22 -9.81 -15.41 3.79
C ASN A 22 -9.80 -15.47 2.25
N GLY A 23 -8.90 -16.26 1.66
CA GLY A 23 -8.81 -16.48 0.22
C GLY A 23 -8.06 -15.39 -0.56
N GLY A 24 -7.49 -14.39 0.12
CA GLY A 24 -6.58 -13.44 -0.51
C GLY A 24 -5.21 -14.04 -0.84
N VAL A 25 -4.31 -13.20 -1.36
CA VAL A 25 -2.93 -13.61 -1.67
C VAL A 25 -2.00 -13.46 -0.46
N ILE A 26 -2.22 -12.45 0.38
CA ILE A 26 -1.42 -12.20 1.57
C ILE A 26 -2.24 -11.41 2.58
N SER A 27 -1.98 -11.60 3.87
CA SER A 27 -2.55 -10.78 4.94
C SER A 27 -1.53 -9.79 5.48
N MET A 28 -1.98 -8.58 5.80
CA MET A 28 -1.08 -7.55 6.30
C MET A 28 -1.64 -6.65 7.40
N ARG A 29 -0.71 -6.02 8.12
CA ARG A 29 -0.92 -4.96 9.11
C ARG A 29 0.12 -3.88 8.90
N THR A 30 -0.31 -2.63 8.71
CA THR A 30 0.60 -1.50 8.49
C THR A 30 0.57 -0.52 9.64
N PHE A 31 1.76 -0.16 10.12
CA PHE A 31 1.97 0.97 11.01
C PHE A 31 2.29 2.24 10.23
N ILE A 32 1.80 3.38 10.74
CA ILE A 32 1.96 4.70 10.11
C ILE A 32 2.66 5.77 10.96
N PRO A 33 3.93 5.60 11.38
CA PRO A 33 4.65 4.38 11.74
C PRO A 33 4.51 4.05 13.25
N HIS A 34 3.89 4.93 14.05
CA HIS A 34 3.77 4.76 15.50
C HIS A 34 2.41 4.18 15.95
N ARG A 35 1.45 4.08 15.03
CA ARG A 35 0.12 3.53 15.28
C ARG A 35 -0.24 2.58 14.15
N VAL A 36 -0.98 1.52 14.49
CA VAL A 36 -1.55 0.61 13.50
C VAL A 36 -2.65 1.34 12.71
N HIS A 37 -2.67 1.15 11.41
CA HIS A 37 -3.74 1.64 10.56
C HIS A 37 -4.99 0.78 10.77
N GLU A 38 -6.15 1.42 11.00
CA GLU A 38 -7.41 0.69 11.28
C GLU A 38 -7.87 -0.17 10.10
N ALA A 39 -7.79 0.38 8.89
CA ALA A 39 -7.93 -0.36 7.64
C ALA A 39 -6.55 -0.60 7.00
N ILE A 40 -6.26 0.09 5.89
CA ILE A 40 -4.96 0.07 5.24
C ILE A 40 -4.78 1.32 4.36
N GLY A 41 -3.55 1.84 4.29
CA GLY A 41 -3.21 2.93 3.38
C GLY A 41 -3.01 2.41 1.95
N VAL A 42 -3.58 3.11 0.96
CA VAL A 42 -3.56 2.70 -0.47
C VAL A 42 -2.15 2.34 -0.95
N LEU A 43 -1.19 3.24 -0.78
CA LEU A 43 0.18 3.01 -1.24
C LEU A 43 0.92 1.95 -0.40
N GLY A 44 0.49 1.72 0.84
CA GLY A 44 0.99 0.61 1.66
C GLY A 44 0.54 -0.74 1.10
N ALA A 45 -0.74 -0.85 0.71
CA ALA A 45 -1.28 -2.02 0.02
C ALA A 45 -0.55 -2.27 -1.30
N VAL A 46 -0.36 -1.22 -2.11
CA VAL A 46 0.38 -1.31 -3.37
C VAL A 46 1.80 -1.80 -3.16
N SER A 47 2.50 -1.28 -2.16
CA SER A 47 3.87 -1.71 -1.85
C SER A 47 3.95 -3.19 -1.46
N VAL A 48 3.00 -3.69 -0.66
CA VAL A 48 2.97 -5.10 -0.28
C VAL A 48 2.58 -5.99 -1.46
N ALA A 49 1.59 -5.61 -2.26
CA ALA A 49 1.21 -6.36 -3.46
C ALA A 49 2.35 -6.43 -4.48
N SER A 50 3.05 -5.32 -4.74
CA SER A 50 4.24 -5.31 -5.58
C SER A 50 5.34 -6.21 -5.00
N ALA A 51 5.57 -6.15 -3.68
CA ALA A 51 6.53 -7.04 -3.03
C ALA A 51 6.15 -8.52 -3.19
N SER A 52 4.87 -8.88 -3.09
CA SER A 52 4.39 -10.26 -3.27
C SER A 52 4.72 -10.85 -4.65
N LEU A 53 4.94 -10.01 -5.65
CA LEU A 53 5.31 -10.41 -7.01
C LEU A 53 6.83 -10.41 -7.24
N LEU A 54 7.61 -9.73 -6.40
CA LEU A 54 9.05 -9.61 -6.54
C LEU A 54 9.74 -10.88 -6.01
N PRO A 55 10.50 -11.61 -6.85
CA PRO A 55 11.20 -12.82 -6.44
C PRO A 55 12.10 -12.58 -5.23
N ARG A 56 12.07 -13.51 -4.26
CA ARG A 56 12.87 -13.49 -3.02
C ARG A 56 12.52 -12.37 -2.04
N SER A 57 11.48 -11.58 -2.28
CA SER A 57 10.98 -10.66 -1.26
C SER A 57 10.35 -11.44 -0.09
N VAL A 58 10.30 -10.84 1.09
CA VAL A 58 9.62 -11.44 2.26
C VAL A 58 8.14 -11.70 1.95
N ALA A 59 7.47 -10.79 1.24
CA ALA A 59 6.07 -10.97 0.89
C ALA A 59 5.86 -12.14 -0.08
N GLN A 60 6.74 -12.27 -1.08
CA GLN A 60 6.71 -13.37 -2.05
C GLN A 60 6.96 -14.72 -1.37
N GLN A 61 7.89 -14.79 -0.42
CA GLN A 61 8.13 -16.00 0.37
C GLN A 61 6.93 -16.40 1.23
N VAL A 62 6.15 -15.43 1.71
CA VAL A 62 4.97 -15.67 2.54
C VAL A 62 3.77 -16.13 1.72
N CYS A 63 3.53 -15.55 0.54
CA CYS A 63 2.37 -15.90 -0.29
C CYS A 63 2.64 -17.01 -1.32
N GLY A 64 3.90 -17.24 -1.69
CA GLY A 64 4.28 -18.21 -2.72
C GLY A 64 3.82 -17.84 -4.15
N VAL A 65 3.38 -16.60 -4.37
CA VAL A 65 2.93 -16.15 -5.69
C VAL A 65 4.16 -15.96 -6.59
N HIS A 66 4.07 -16.45 -7.83
CA HIS A 66 5.06 -16.20 -8.87
C HIS A 66 4.41 -15.35 -9.95
N ALA A 67 5.00 -14.19 -10.23
CA ALA A 67 4.50 -13.31 -11.27
C ALA A 67 4.74 -13.94 -12.65
N ALA A 68 3.69 -13.93 -13.48
CA ALA A 68 3.80 -14.13 -14.92
C ALA A 68 3.67 -12.77 -15.60
N GLU A 69 4.21 -12.65 -16.81
CA GLU A 69 4.01 -11.45 -17.63
C GLU A 69 2.51 -11.23 -17.91
N GLY A 70 2.06 -9.98 -17.82
CA GLY A 70 0.67 -9.59 -18.05
C GLY A 70 -0.04 -9.02 -16.82
N SER A 71 -1.37 -9.13 -16.82
CA SER A 71 -2.24 -8.57 -15.78
C SER A 71 -2.59 -9.61 -14.73
N LEU A 72 -2.34 -9.30 -13.47
CA LEU A 72 -2.72 -10.10 -12.31
C LEU A 72 -3.70 -9.35 -11.42
N ARG A 73 -4.67 -10.06 -10.87
CA ARG A 73 -5.53 -9.55 -9.81
C ARG A 73 -5.09 -10.14 -8.47
N LEU A 74 -4.82 -9.27 -7.50
CA LEU A 74 -4.34 -9.62 -6.17
C LEU A 74 -5.28 -9.07 -5.10
N ASP A 75 -5.80 -9.94 -4.25
CA ASP A 75 -6.57 -9.54 -3.07
C ASP A 75 -5.67 -9.52 -1.83
N VAL A 76 -5.36 -8.34 -1.32
CA VAL A 76 -4.51 -8.14 -0.14
C VAL A 76 -5.38 -7.93 1.09
N GLU A 77 -5.33 -8.84 2.05
CA GLU A 77 -6.14 -8.80 3.25
C GLU A 77 -5.60 -7.79 4.28
N HIS A 78 -6.51 -7.07 4.92
CA HIS A 78 -6.24 -6.11 5.99
C HIS A 78 -7.26 -6.30 7.13
N PRO A 79 -7.17 -5.60 8.28
CA PRO A 79 -8.00 -5.89 9.46
C PRO A 79 -9.51 -5.90 9.21
N THR A 80 -9.96 -5.10 8.24
CA THR A 80 -11.37 -4.85 7.95
C THR A 80 -11.85 -5.47 6.63
N GLY A 81 -11.07 -6.37 6.01
CA GLY A 81 -11.44 -7.01 4.75
C GLY A 81 -10.24 -7.23 3.83
N PHE A 82 -10.36 -6.81 2.58
CA PHE A 82 -9.30 -6.91 1.58
C PHE A 82 -9.35 -5.74 0.59
N PHE A 83 -8.22 -5.49 -0.07
CA PHE A 83 -8.16 -4.67 -1.29
C PHE A 83 -7.80 -5.50 -2.50
N THR A 84 -8.66 -5.43 -3.51
CA THR A 84 -8.37 -5.93 -4.85
C THR A 84 -7.51 -4.94 -5.61
N MET A 85 -6.38 -5.44 -6.11
CA MET A 85 -5.47 -4.71 -6.96
C MET A 85 -5.32 -5.40 -8.30
N ASP A 86 -5.44 -4.63 -9.38
CA ASP A 86 -5.08 -5.06 -10.72
C ASP A 86 -3.66 -4.55 -11.01
N VAL A 87 -2.71 -5.46 -11.19
CA VAL A 87 -1.29 -5.18 -11.36
C VAL A 87 -0.83 -5.67 -12.73
N GLU A 88 -0.15 -4.81 -13.48
CA GLU A 88 0.46 -5.17 -14.75
C GLU A 88 1.97 -5.35 -14.56
N VAL A 89 2.47 -6.50 -14.99
CA VAL A 89 3.85 -6.93 -14.80
C VAL A 89 4.50 -7.22 -16.14
N ALA A 90 5.74 -6.78 -16.29
CA ALA A 90 6.63 -7.18 -17.37
C ALA A 90 7.87 -7.89 -16.80
N GLY A 91 8.50 -8.72 -17.62
CA GLY A 91 9.79 -9.36 -17.30
C GLY A 91 9.72 -10.88 -17.18
N ARG A 92 10.81 -11.47 -16.67
CA ARG A 92 11.02 -12.92 -16.57
C ARG A 92 11.10 -13.34 -15.09
N ALA A 93 11.06 -14.65 -14.82
CA ALA A 93 10.98 -15.22 -13.48
C ALA A 93 11.96 -14.61 -12.43
N ASP A 94 13.14 -14.13 -12.84
CA ASP A 94 14.15 -13.54 -11.95
C ASP A 94 14.13 -12.00 -11.91
N THR A 95 13.44 -11.35 -12.84
CA THR A 95 13.37 -9.89 -12.98
C THR A 95 11.93 -9.48 -13.27
N VAL A 96 11.25 -8.98 -12.23
CA VAL A 96 9.86 -8.53 -12.29
C VAL A 96 9.82 -7.01 -12.24
N GLU A 97 9.16 -6.40 -13.22
CA GLU A 97 8.89 -4.97 -13.27
C GLU A 97 7.38 -4.71 -13.18
N VAL A 98 6.95 -3.96 -12.17
CA VAL A 98 5.55 -3.54 -12.02
C VAL A 98 5.32 -2.29 -12.88
N LYS A 99 4.57 -2.43 -13.97
CA LYS A 99 4.25 -1.34 -14.91
C LYS A 99 3.04 -0.51 -14.46
N ARG A 100 2.06 -1.15 -13.84
CA ARG A 100 0.81 -0.51 -13.39
C ARG A 100 0.29 -1.17 -12.13
N ALA A 101 -0.29 -0.36 -11.25
CA ALA A 101 -1.10 -0.81 -10.13
C ALA A 101 -2.39 0.01 -10.09
N ALA A 102 -3.54 -0.66 -10.23
CA ALA A 102 -4.85 -0.04 -10.24
C ALA A 102 -5.71 -0.64 -9.12
N LEU A 103 -6.56 0.21 -8.53
CA LEU A 103 -7.42 -0.15 -7.42
C LEU A 103 -8.63 0.76 -7.39
N LEU A 104 -9.77 0.21 -6.99
CA LEU A 104 -11.02 0.95 -6.90
C LEU A 104 -11.08 1.72 -5.59
N ARG A 105 -11.38 3.02 -5.67
CA ARG A 105 -11.69 3.87 -4.52
C ARG A 105 -12.91 4.71 -4.83
N THR A 106 -13.58 5.18 -3.79
CA THR A 106 -14.73 6.06 -3.88
C THR A 106 -14.41 7.38 -3.19
N THR A 107 -15.09 8.45 -3.62
CA THR A 107 -14.96 9.79 -3.03
C THR A 107 -16.33 10.42 -2.91
N ARG A 108 -16.54 11.24 -1.88
CA ARG A 108 -17.76 12.04 -1.69
C ARG A 108 -17.39 13.41 -1.16
N THR A 109 -17.93 14.46 -1.74
CA THR A 109 -17.80 15.82 -1.20
C THR A 109 -18.54 15.91 0.14
N LEU A 110 -17.83 16.28 1.20
CA LEU A 110 -18.40 16.44 2.55
C LEU A 110 -18.82 17.89 2.84
N MET A 111 -18.02 18.87 2.38
CA MET A 111 -18.26 20.30 2.59
C MET A 111 -17.71 21.10 1.40
N LYS A 112 -18.38 22.21 1.07
CA LYS A 112 -17.90 23.23 0.12
C LYS A 112 -18.07 24.60 0.75
N GLY A 113 -17.00 25.37 0.88
CA GLY A 113 -17.02 26.68 1.54
C GLY A 113 -15.60 27.21 1.79
N ALA A 114 -15.47 28.12 2.75
CA ALA A 114 -14.19 28.67 3.20
C ALA A 114 -13.86 28.16 4.62
N VAL A 115 -12.58 27.83 4.85
CA VAL A 115 -12.06 27.57 6.20
C VAL A 115 -11.54 28.89 6.75
N MET A 116 -12.00 29.26 7.94
CA MET A 116 -11.57 30.49 8.61
C MET A 116 -10.40 30.20 9.54
N ILE A 117 -9.41 31.10 9.55
CA ILE A 117 -8.30 31.09 10.51
C ILE A 117 -8.16 32.46 11.18
N PRO A 118 -7.56 32.56 12.37
CA PRO A 118 -7.26 33.85 13.00
C PRO A 118 -6.35 34.72 12.12
N ALA A 119 -6.69 36.00 11.96
CA ALA A 119 -5.91 36.94 11.15
C ALA A 119 -4.45 37.07 11.64
N ALA A 120 -4.21 36.96 12.96
CA ALA A 120 -2.87 37.02 13.53
C ALA A 120 -1.94 35.87 13.10
N LEU A 121 -2.50 34.73 12.64
CA LEU A 121 -1.74 33.61 12.10
C LEU A 121 -1.54 33.71 10.57
N TRP A 122 -2.22 34.65 9.92
CA TRP A 122 -2.13 34.85 8.48
C TRP A 122 -1.00 35.82 8.13
N GLY A 123 0.13 35.30 7.66
CA GLY A 123 1.30 36.10 7.24
C GLY A 123 1.12 36.87 5.93
N GLY A 124 -0.09 36.95 5.37
CA GLY A 124 -0.39 37.71 4.15
C GLY A 124 0.18 37.11 2.87
N ARG A 125 0.54 35.83 2.86
CA ARG A 125 0.96 35.08 1.67
C ARG A 125 0.22 33.76 1.60
#